data_AF-A0A090T2D8-F1
#
_entry.id   AF-A0A090T2D8-F1
#
_cell.length_a   1.000
_cell.length_b   1.000
_cell.length_c   1.000
_cell.angle_alpha   90.00
_cell.angle_beta   90.00
_cell.angle_gamma   90.00
#
_symmetry.space_group_name_H-M   'P 1'
#
loop_
_entity.id
_entity.type
_entity.pdbx_description
1 polymer ?
#
loop_
_entity_poly.entity_id
_entity_poly.type
_entity_poly.pdbx_seq_one_letter_code
_entity_poly.pdbx_strand_id
1 'polypeptide(L)'
;MNTKTKIAFLLVSALTLSGCVGSNAVTEKLMGFNVKVVDNRYARAGVNFLLSPVYGFTLVADLFVVNSIEFWSGTNPINGKPHVFDTKTETYLEVNDKVDSSLHDAPIDPLTMSTPNSGTIRYFDENTIEMEVTLADGQQSKVIGVKDGDTISYYIDDQLVSQTTLDALENEFSES
;
A
#
# COMPACT_ATOMS: atom_id res chain seq x y z
N MET A 1 -24.48 -6.09 31.90
CA MET A 1 -23.03 -6.29 31.87
C MET A 1 -22.33 -5.13 32.58
N ASN A 2 -21.54 -5.39 33.63
CA ASN A 2 -20.86 -4.32 34.37
C ASN A 2 -19.63 -3.80 33.58
N THR A 3 -19.10 -2.62 33.94
CA THR A 3 -18.01 -1.96 33.19
C THR A 3 -16.77 -2.84 33.03
N LYS A 4 -16.43 -3.63 34.05
CA LYS A 4 -15.31 -4.58 34.00
C LYS A 4 -15.55 -5.68 32.96
N THR A 5 -16.76 -6.23 32.93
CA THR A 5 -17.14 -7.24 31.94
C THR A 5 -17.22 -6.65 30.52
N LYS A 6 -17.64 -5.39 30.35
CA LYS A 6 -17.61 -4.70 29.04
C LYS A 6 -16.18 -4.52 28.53
N ILE A 7 -15.26 -4.08 29.40
CA ILE A 7 -13.83 -3.92 29.05
C ILE A 7 -13.20 -5.28 28.74
N ALA A 8 -13.50 -6.32 29.53
CA ALA A 8 -13.02 -7.67 29.25
C ALA A 8 -13.54 -8.20 27.92
N PHE A 9 -14.82 -7.96 27.60
CA PHE A 9 -15.38 -8.37 26.32
C PHE A 9 -14.77 -7.61 25.15
N LEU A 10 -14.54 -6.29 25.29
CA LEU A 10 -13.87 -5.47 24.28
C LEU A 10 -12.43 -5.96 24.01
N LEU A 11 -11.69 -6.27 25.08
CA LEU A 11 -10.33 -6.81 25.00
C LEU A 11 -10.30 -8.20 24.35
N VAL A 12 -11.22 -9.09 24.74
CA VAL A 12 -11.33 -10.43 24.13
C VAL A 12 -11.76 -10.33 22.67
N SER A 13 -12.71 -9.46 22.32
CA SER A 13 -13.13 -9.24 20.93
C SER A 13 -12.01 -8.66 20.07
N ALA A 14 -11.19 -7.77 20.63
CA ALA A 14 -10.02 -7.23 19.95
C ALA A 14 -8.98 -8.33 19.70
N LEU A 15 -8.74 -9.21 20.68
CA LEU A 15 -7.83 -10.36 20.55
C LEU A 15 -8.34 -11.42 19.56
N THR A 16 -9.66 -11.58 19.40
CA THR A 16 -10.23 -12.50 18.41
C THR A 16 -10.30 -11.94 16.99
N LEU A 17 -10.17 -10.61 16.82
CA LEU A 17 -10.16 -9.94 15.51
C LEU A 17 -8.76 -9.60 14.99
N SER A 18 -7.71 -9.80 15.78
CA SER A 18 -6.35 -9.45 15.40
C SER A 18 -5.53 -10.71 15.11
N GLY A 19 -5.26 -10.95 13.83
CA GLY A 19 -4.01 -11.61 13.46
C GLY A 19 -2.86 -10.76 14.00
N CYS A 20 -2.33 -11.09 15.19
CA CYS A 20 -1.21 -10.39 15.82
C CYS A 20 0.13 -10.59 15.09
N VAL A 21 0.08 -10.98 13.81
CA VAL A 21 1.22 -11.29 12.96
C VAL A 21 1.10 -10.41 11.73
N GLY A 22 1.76 -9.25 11.79
CA GLY A 22 1.96 -8.33 10.68
C GLY A 22 3.36 -7.75 10.73
N SER A 23 3.73 -6.92 9.76
CA SER A 23 5.11 -6.43 9.61
C SER A 23 5.58 -5.49 10.73
N ASN A 24 4.67 -4.93 11.54
CA ASN A 24 4.97 -3.88 12.54
C ASN A 24 5.73 -2.68 11.96
N ALA A 25 5.32 -2.24 10.78
CA ALA A 25 6.04 -1.27 9.97
C ALA A 25 6.25 0.08 10.67
N VAL A 26 5.36 0.53 11.56
CA VAL A 26 5.55 1.81 12.29
C VAL A 26 6.70 1.69 13.27
N THR A 27 6.70 0.61 14.06
CA THR A 27 7.74 0.31 15.04
C THR A 27 9.09 0.07 14.36
N GLU A 28 9.10 -0.66 13.23
CA GLU A 28 10.30 -0.85 12.42
C GLU A 28 10.85 0.50 11.91
N LYS A 29 9.98 1.40 11.45
CA LYS A 29 10.38 2.74 10.99
C LYS A 29 10.99 3.58 12.11
N LEU A 30 10.41 3.54 13.31
CA LEU A 30 10.96 4.21 14.49
C LEU A 30 12.31 3.61 14.91
N MET A 31 12.45 2.29 14.86
CA MET A 31 13.72 1.61 15.11
C MET A 31 14.79 1.99 14.08
N GLY A 32 14.43 2.07 12.81
CA GLY A 32 15.31 2.55 11.74
C GLY A 32 15.78 3.98 11.97
N PHE A 33 14.91 4.86 12.45
CA PHE A 33 15.28 6.21 12.88
C PHE A 33 16.31 6.16 14.02
N ASN A 34 16.02 5.45 15.10
CA ASN A 34 16.90 5.36 16.27
C ASN A 34 18.32 4.86 15.91
N VAL A 35 18.42 3.84 15.04
CA VAL A 35 19.72 3.31 14.58
C VAL A 35 20.52 4.34 13.77
N LYS A 36 19.84 5.24 13.03
CA LYS A 36 20.47 6.27 12.17
C LYS A 36 20.87 7.54 12.92
N VAL A 37 20.27 7.82 14.09
CA VAL A 37 20.48 9.09 14.82
C VAL A 37 21.92 9.25 15.32
N VAL A 38 22.55 8.18 15.80
CA VAL A 38 23.92 8.21 16.34
C VAL A 38 24.68 6.93 15.98
N ASP A 39 26.00 7.05 15.83
CA ASP A 39 26.93 5.98 15.44
C ASP A 39 27.53 5.21 16.64
N ASN A 40 26.96 5.37 17.84
CA ASN A 40 27.41 4.68 19.05
C ASN A 40 26.30 3.82 19.68
N ARG A 41 26.60 2.55 19.98
CA ARG A 41 25.63 1.59 20.53
C ARG A 41 25.00 2.03 21.86
N TYR A 42 25.77 2.67 22.74
CA TYR A 42 25.28 3.11 24.06
C TYR A 42 24.49 4.40 23.94
N ALA A 43 24.89 5.31 23.04
CA ALA A 43 24.09 6.49 22.72
C ALA A 43 22.73 6.09 22.10
N ARG A 44 22.69 5.10 21.20
CA ARG A 44 21.44 4.52 20.69
C ARG A 44 20.57 3.95 21.82
N ALA A 45 21.17 3.29 22.82
CA ALA A 45 20.41 2.83 23.99
C ALA A 45 19.82 3.99 24.80
N GLY A 46 20.55 5.11 24.93
CA GLY A 46 20.05 6.35 25.53
C GLY A 46 18.88 6.94 24.73
N VAL A 47 18.99 7.03 23.40
CA VAL A 47 17.90 7.47 22.52
C VAL A 47 16.69 6.53 22.63
N ASN A 48 16.92 5.22 22.67
CA ASN A 48 15.87 4.22 22.85
C ASN A 48 15.10 4.41 24.17
N PHE A 49 15.83 4.70 25.26
CA PHE A 49 15.23 4.98 26.56
C PHE A 49 14.37 6.24 26.52
N LEU A 50 14.87 7.31 25.90
CA LEU A 50 14.12 8.57 25.71
C LEU A 50 12.87 8.38 24.83
N LEU A 51 12.97 7.54 23.80
CA LEU A 51 11.88 7.20 22.89
C LEU A 51 10.95 6.10 23.43
N SER A 52 11.21 5.53 24.61
CA SER A 52 10.42 4.40 25.14
C SER A 52 8.90 4.64 25.18
N PRO A 53 8.38 5.86 25.48
CA PRO A 53 6.94 6.10 25.37
C PRO A 53 6.44 6.04 23.92
N VAL A 54 7.24 6.53 22.98
CA VAL A 54 6.92 6.53 21.54
C VAL A 54 6.86 5.10 21.02
N TYR A 55 7.83 4.25 21.39
CA TYR A 55 7.78 2.81 21.07
C TYR A 55 6.52 2.12 21.61
N GLY A 56 6.05 2.49 22.81
CA GLY A 56 4.78 2.01 23.33
C GLY A 56 3.61 2.36 22.41
N PHE A 57 3.54 3.59 21.92
CA PHE A 57 2.50 4.00 20.97
C PHE A 57 2.63 3.32 19.61
N THR A 58 3.83 3.16 19.05
CA THR A 58 3.99 2.49 17.75
C THR A 58 3.60 1.02 17.84
N LEU A 59 3.95 0.32 18.92
CA LEU A 59 3.53 -1.06 19.14
C LEU A 59 2.01 -1.20 19.19
N VAL A 60 1.32 -0.30 19.91
CA VAL A 60 -0.15 -0.27 19.97
C VAL A 60 -0.76 0.05 18.60
N ALA A 61 -0.17 1.01 17.87
CA ALA A 61 -0.63 1.37 16.53
C ALA A 61 -0.45 0.22 15.53
N ASP A 62 0.69 -0.46 15.56
CA ASP A 62 0.92 -1.64 14.73
C ASP A 62 -0.08 -2.76 15.09
N LEU A 63 -0.22 -3.07 16.38
CA LEU A 63 -1.08 -4.15 16.86
C LEU A 63 -2.56 -3.96 16.49
N PHE A 64 -3.10 -2.74 16.62
CA PHE A 64 -4.54 -2.51 16.44
C PHE A 64 -4.91 -1.92 15.08
N VAL A 65 -4.03 -1.16 14.45
CA VAL A 65 -4.37 -0.35 13.26
C VAL A 65 -3.63 -0.86 12.03
N VAL A 66 -2.30 -0.79 12.03
CA VAL A 66 -1.53 -1.01 10.80
C VAL A 66 -1.53 -2.48 10.40
N ASN A 67 -1.30 -3.41 11.34
CA ASN A 67 -1.35 -4.84 11.02
C ASN A 67 -2.78 -5.29 10.63
N SER A 68 -3.82 -4.67 11.23
CA SER A 68 -5.20 -4.93 10.84
C SER A 68 -5.46 -4.53 9.39
N ILE A 69 -5.02 -3.34 8.98
CA ILE A 69 -5.15 -2.87 7.60
C ILE A 69 -4.32 -3.75 6.65
N GLU A 70 -3.08 -4.09 7.04
CA GLU A 70 -2.18 -4.95 6.27
C GLU A 70 -2.82 -6.31 5.97
N PHE A 71 -3.48 -6.92 6.95
CA PHE A 71 -4.17 -8.21 6.78
C PHE A 71 -5.33 -8.10 5.78
N TRP A 72 -6.20 -7.11 5.93
CA TRP A 72 -7.41 -7.01 5.09
C TRP A 72 -7.15 -6.49 3.68
N SER A 73 -6.03 -5.78 3.46
CA SER A 73 -5.63 -5.26 2.15
C SER A 73 -4.50 -6.04 1.47
N GLY A 74 -3.99 -7.08 2.13
CA GLY A 74 -2.88 -7.92 1.64
C GLY A 74 -1.52 -7.21 1.55
N THR A 75 -1.45 -5.91 1.81
CA THR A 75 -0.23 -5.11 1.70
C THR A 75 -0.12 -4.10 2.83
N ASN A 76 1.11 -3.84 3.27
CA ASN A 76 1.31 -2.88 4.34
C ASN A 76 1.13 -1.44 3.82
N PRO A 77 0.26 -0.63 4.43
CA PRO A 77 -0.04 0.71 3.94
C PRO A 77 1.12 1.72 4.09
N ILE A 78 2.19 1.35 4.81
CA ILE A 78 3.35 2.22 5.05
C ILE A 78 4.51 1.91 4.10
N ASN A 79 4.74 0.63 3.80
CA ASN A 79 5.91 0.19 3.04
C ASN A 79 5.58 -0.63 1.78
N GLY A 80 4.31 -0.93 1.52
CA GLY A 80 3.83 -1.64 0.33
C GLY A 80 4.21 -3.12 0.26
N LYS A 81 4.85 -3.68 1.30
CA LYS A 81 5.22 -5.09 1.30
C LYS A 81 3.96 -5.97 1.45
N PRO A 82 3.91 -7.13 0.77
CA PRO A 82 2.85 -8.10 0.97
C PRO A 82 2.76 -8.58 2.43
N HIS A 83 1.56 -8.88 2.88
CA HIS A 83 1.33 -9.45 4.19
C HIS A 83 1.97 -10.84 4.27
N VAL A 84 2.53 -11.19 5.43
CA VAL A 84 3.32 -12.43 5.59
C VAL A 84 2.50 -13.70 5.34
N PHE A 85 1.20 -13.68 5.59
CA PHE A 85 0.33 -14.83 5.33
C PHE A 85 0.05 -15.09 3.84
N ASP A 86 0.36 -14.14 2.97
CA ASP A 86 0.25 -14.33 1.52
C ASP A 86 1.53 -14.99 0.94
N THR A 87 2.49 -15.35 1.79
CA THR A 87 3.73 -16.02 1.40
C THR A 87 3.45 -17.43 0.87
N LYS A 88 3.77 -17.67 -0.40
CA LYS A 88 3.71 -19.00 -1.01
C LYS A 88 4.86 -19.87 -0.50
N THR A 89 4.53 -20.88 0.31
CA THR A 89 5.47 -21.86 0.88
C THR A 89 4.82 -23.24 0.93
N GLU A 90 5.61 -24.29 1.14
CA GLU A 90 5.06 -25.62 1.43
C GLU A 90 4.23 -25.59 2.71
N THR A 91 2.97 -26.03 2.64
CA THR A 91 2.02 -26.04 3.75
C THR A 91 1.74 -27.46 4.22
N TYR A 92 1.67 -27.67 5.53
CA TYR A 92 1.29 -28.98 6.11
C TYR A 92 -0.17 -29.37 5.83
N LEU A 93 -1.05 -28.38 5.60
CA LEU A 93 -2.48 -28.56 5.36
C LEU A 93 -2.91 -27.65 4.23
N GLU A 94 -3.44 -28.24 3.17
CA GLU A 94 -4.03 -27.54 2.03
C GLU A 94 -5.55 -27.44 2.22
N VAL A 95 -6.07 -26.21 2.21
CA VAL A 95 -7.49 -25.91 2.47
C VAL A 95 -8.14 -25.15 1.32
N ASN A 96 -7.35 -24.49 0.46
CA ASN A 96 -7.86 -23.70 -0.67
C ASN A 96 -8.65 -24.53 -1.69
N ASP A 97 -8.45 -25.85 -1.73
CA ASP A 97 -9.24 -26.80 -2.54
C ASP A 97 -10.68 -27.02 -2.01
N LYS A 98 -10.94 -26.63 -0.75
CA LYS A 98 -12.20 -26.87 -0.02
C LYS A 98 -12.99 -25.61 0.32
N VAL A 99 -12.49 -24.44 -0.05
CA VAL A 99 -13.14 -23.15 0.21
C VAL A 99 -13.34 -22.40 -1.10
N ASP A 100 -14.31 -21.48 -1.10
CA ASP A 100 -14.58 -20.63 -2.26
C ASP A 100 -13.34 -19.80 -2.64
N SER A 101 -13.13 -19.61 -3.94
CA SER A 101 -12.05 -18.78 -4.49
C SER A 101 -12.05 -17.35 -3.96
N SER A 102 -13.21 -16.81 -3.56
CA SER A 102 -13.30 -15.48 -2.96
C SER A 102 -12.61 -15.36 -1.59
N LEU A 103 -12.18 -16.47 -1.00
CA LEU A 103 -11.50 -16.54 0.29
C LEU A 103 -10.00 -16.86 0.17
N HIS A 104 -9.47 -16.89 -1.05
CA HIS A 104 -8.06 -17.25 -1.28
C HIS A 104 -7.10 -16.08 -1.06
N ASP A 105 -7.59 -14.85 -1.22
CA ASP A 105 -6.79 -13.62 -1.18
C ASP A 105 -7.45 -12.55 -0.30
N ALA A 106 -6.71 -11.46 -0.06
CA ALA A 106 -7.20 -10.31 0.69
C ALA A 106 -8.45 -9.69 0.02
N PRO A 107 -9.52 -9.40 0.77
CA PRO A 107 -10.79 -8.97 0.18
C PRO A 107 -10.84 -7.49 -0.20
N ILE A 108 -9.83 -6.70 0.17
CA ILE A 108 -9.74 -5.27 -0.12
C ILE A 108 -8.50 -5.05 -0.98
N ASP A 109 -8.63 -4.21 -2.00
CA ASP A 109 -7.48 -3.83 -2.82
C ASP A 109 -6.38 -3.16 -1.96
N PRO A 110 -5.10 -3.33 -2.34
CA PRO A 110 -3.97 -2.65 -1.70
C PRO A 110 -4.22 -1.15 -1.48
N LEU A 111 -4.04 -0.68 -0.24
CA LEU A 111 -4.18 0.74 0.11
C LEU A 111 -2.86 1.52 -0.06
N THR A 112 -2.00 1.09 -0.99
CA THR A 112 -0.69 1.68 -1.19
C THR A 112 -0.82 3.07 -1.81
N MET A 113 -0.12 4.05 -1.21
CA MET A 113 0.08 5.34 -1.86
C MET A 113 1.12 5.19 -2.97
N SER A 114 0.68 4.78 -4.16
CA SER A 114 1.53 4.71 -5.34
C SER A 114 1.80 6.14 -5.83
N THR A 115 2.87 6.74 -5.31
CA THR A 115 3.36 8.03 -5.81
C THR A 115 4.15 7.80 -7.09
N PRO A 116 3.91 8.56 -8.18
CA PRO A 116 4.73 8.46 -9.38
C PRO A 116 6.19 8.82 -9.04
N ASN A 117 7.14 7.95 -9.35
CA ASN A 117 8.56 8.16 -9.08
C ASN A 117 9.29 8.74 -10.30
N SER A 118 8.92 8.27 -11.50
CA SER A 118 9.43 8.78 -12.78
C SER A 118 8.52 8.37 -13.93
N GLY A 119 8.35 9.23 -14.94
CA GLY A 119 7.63 8.91 -16.17
C GLY A 119 8.55 9.08 -17.38
N THR A 120 8.54 8.10 -18.30
CA THR A 120 9.22 8.22 -19.60
C THR A 120 8.15 8.35 -20.69
N ILE A 121 8.23 9.42 -21.50
CA ILE A 121 7.33 9.62 -22.64
C ILE A 121 8.02 9.13 -23.91
N ARG A 122 7.29 8.36 -24.73
CA ARG A 122 7.70 7.88 -26.04
C ARG A 122 6.62 8.22 -27.05
N TYR A 123 7.04 8.75 -28.19
CA TYR A 123 6.18 8.87 -29.36
C TYR A 123 6.27 7.54 -30.11
N PHE A 124 5.16 6.79 -30.13
CA PHE A 124 5.10 5.51 -30.82
C PHE A 124 4.93 5.71 -32.32
N ASP A 125 4.06 6.66 -32.69
CA ASP A 125 3.86 7.15 -34.06
C ASP A 125 3.29 8.59 -34.06
N GLU A 126 2.88 9.09 -35.22
CA GLU A 126 2.32 10.45 -35.40
C GLU A 126 1.01 10.70 -34.63
N ASN A 127 0.29 9.63 -34.27
CA ASN A 127 -1.01 9.68 -33.62
C ASN A 127 -0.99 9.08 -32.20
N THR A 128 0.11 8.45 -31.77
CA THR A 128 0.17 7.66 -30.55
C THR A 128 1.32 8.10 -29.65
N ILE A 129 0.96 8.54 -28.44
CA ILE A 129 1.91 8.85 -27.37
C ILE A 129 1.76 7.78 -26.29
N GLU A 130 2.89 7.22 -25.86
CA GLU A 130 2.98 6.25 -24.76
C GLU A 130 3.77 6.89 -23.62
N MET A 131 3.22 6.84 -22.41
CA MET A 131 3.90 7.23 -21.18
C MET A 131 4.01 6.01 -20.27
N GLU A 132 5.24 5.63 -19.96
CA GLU A 132 5.53 4.58 -19.00
C GLU A 132 5.81 5.24 -17.64
N VAL A 133 4.91 5.04 -16.68
CA VAL A 133 5.01 5.57 -15.33
C VAL A 133 5.56 4.49 -14.42
N THR A 134 6.73 4.74 -13.82
CA THR A 134 7.25 3.92 -12.73
C THR A 134 6.76 4.49 -11.41
N LEU A 135 5.99 3.69 -10.68
CA LEU A 135 5.44 3.99 -9.37
C LEU A 135 6.52 3.78 -8.29
N ALA A 136 6.34 4.39 -7.12
CA ALA A 136 7.31 4.35 -6.02
C ALA A 136 7.58 2.95 -5.46
N ASP A 137 6.66 2.01 -5.67
CA ASP A 137 6.78 0.59 -5.33
C ASP A 137 7.51 -0.24 -6.41
N GLY A 138 7.90 0.40 -7.53
CA GLY A 138 8.57 -0.24 -8.66
C GLY A 138 7.61 -0.86 -9.70
N GLN A 139 6.30 -0.78 -9.51
CA GLN A 139 5.34 -1.14 -10.55
C GLN A 139 5.44 -0.15 -11.73
N GLN A 140 5.21 -0.66 -12.92
CA GLN A 140 5.11 0.14 -14.14
C GLN A 140 3.66 0.14 -14.60
N SER A 141 3.14 1.31 -14.93
CA SER A 141 1.83 1.46 -15.58
C SER A 141 2.01 2.19 -16.90
N LYS A 142 1.29 1.74 -17.92
CA LYS A 142 1.37 2.26 -19.29
C LYS A 142 0.16 3.12 -19.59
N VAL A 143 0.39 4.40 -19.85
CA VAL A 143 -0.65 5.33 -20.29
C VAL A 143 -0.47 5.60 -21.79
N ILE A 144 -1.52 5.37 -22.60
CA ILE A 144 -1.47 5.59 -24.05
C ILE A 144 -2.51 6.64 -24.43
N GLY A 145 -2.09 7.67 -25.16
CA GLY A 145 -2.99 8.59 -25.87
C GLY A 145 -2.97 8.26 -27.36
N VAL A 146 -4.12 7.89 -27.93
CA VAL A 146 -4.29 7.61 -29.37
C VAL A 146 -5.19 8.66 -29.99
N LYS A 147 -4.70 9.36 -31.00
CA LYS A 147 -5.47 10.30 -31.82
C LYS A 147 -6.10 9.56 -33.00
N ASP A 148 -7.41 9.68 -33.14
CA ASP A 148 -8.16 9.23 -34.31
C ASP A 148 -9.04 10.38 -34.82
N GLY A 149 -8.61 10.99 -35.94
CA GLY A 149 -9.19 12.21 -36.45
C GLY A 149 -9.13 13.35 -35.43
N ASP A 150 -10.30 13.78 -34.97
CA ASP A 150 -10.46 14.84 -33.97
C ASP A 150 -10.59 14.31 -32.53
N THR A 151 -10.66 12.99 -32.36
CA THR A 151 -10.84 12.36 -31.04
C THR A 151 -9.50 11.89 -30.49
N ILE A 152 -9.27 12.09 -29.20
CA ILE A 152 -8.13 11.56 -28.46
C ILE A 152 -8.68 10.59 -27.42
N SER A 153 -8.23 9.33 -27.49
CA SER A 153 -8.58 8.27 -26.56
C SER A 153 -7.42 7.99 -25.61
N TYR A 154 -7.68 8.00 -24.30
CA TYR A 154 -6.71 7.72 -23.27
C TYR A 154 -6.93 6.32 -22.70
N TYR A 155 -5.87 5.54 -22.66
CA TYR A 155 -5.83 4.18 -22.14
C TYR A 155 -4.87 4.10 -20.96
N ILE A 156 -5.23 3.30 -19.95
CA ILE A 156 -4.33 2.88 -18.87
C ILE A 156 -4.32 1.35 -18.90
N ASP A 157 -3.13 0.77 -19.03
CA ASP A 157 -2.93 -0.68 -19.09
C ASP A 157 -3.91 -1.37 -20.07
N ASP A 158 -3.99 -0.78 -21.27
CA ASP A 158 -4.82 -1.20 -22.40
C ASP A 158 -6.35 -1.09 -22.19
N GLN A 159 -6.80 -0.48 -21.10
CA GLN A 159 -8.21 -0.16 -20.85
C GLN A 159 -8.53 1.31 -21.18
N LEU A 160 -9.60 1.56 -21.93
CA LEU A 160 -10.06 2.92 -22.23
C LEU A 160 -10.59 3.59 -20.95
N VAL A 161 -9.97 4.69 -20.54
CA VAL A 161 -10.35 5.41 -19.30
C VAL A 161 -11.01 6.76 -19.58
N SER A 162 -10.71 7.39 -20.72
CA SER A 162 -11.26 8.69 -21.08
C SER A 162 -11.16 8.94 -22.58
N GLN A 163 -12.06 9.79 -23.10
CA GLN A 163 -11.99 10.33 -24.46
C GLN A 163 -12.28 11.83 -24.44
N THR A 164 -11.60 12.57 -25.30
CA THR A 164 -11.83 14.00 -25.52
C THR A 164 -11.65 14.35 -26.99
N THR A 165 -11.98 15.58 -27.39
CA THR A 165 -11.65 16.10 -28.73
C THR A 165 -10.41 16.98 -28.70
N LEU A 166 -9.75 17.13 -29.85
CA LEU A 166 -8.60 18.00 -30.00
C LEU A 166 -8.97 19.45 -29.67
N ASP A 167 -10.10 19.93 -30.21
CA ASP A 167 -10.63 21.27 -29.93
C ASP A 167 -10.87 21.50 -28.43
N ALA A 168 -11.42 20.52 -27.71
CA ALA A 168 -11.66 20.65 -26.28
C ALA A 168 -10.34 20.71 -25.49
N LEU A 169 -9.35 19.93 -25.91
CA LEU A 169 -8.02 19.92 -25.29
C LEU A 169 -7.29 21.25 -25.53
N GLU A 170 -7.30 21.75 -26.77
CA GLU A 170 -6.64 23.02 -27.13
C GLU A 170 -7.23 24.21 -26.36
N ASN A 171 -8.56 24.26 -26.22
CA ASN A 171 -9.20 25.32 -25.44
C ASN A 171 -8.74 25.32 -23.98
N GLU A 172 -8.67 24.13 -23.34
CA GLU A 172 -8.28 24.00 -21.93
C GLU A 172 -6.82 24.44 -21.67
N PHE A 173 -5.89 24.12 -22.58
CA PHE A 173 -4.47 24.48 -22.43
C PHE A 173 -4.11 25.86 -23.01
N SER A 174 -5.06 26.54 -23.67
CA SER A 174 -4.87 27.90 -24.16
C SER A 174 -5.10 28.98 -23.09
N GLU A 175 -5.79 28.63 -21.99
CA GLU A 175 -6.09 29.54 -20.87
C GLU A 175 -5.06 29.48 -19.71
N SER A 176 -4.03 28.63 -19.82
CA SER A 176 -2.95 28.47 -18.81
C SER A 176 -1.62 29.12 -19.25
#